data_AF-A0A7D5Z4V1-F1
#
_entry.id   AF-A0A7D5Z4V1-F1
#
_cell.length_a   1.000
_cell.length_b   1.000
_cell.length_c   1.000
_cell.angle_alpha   90.00
_cell.angle_beta   90.00
_cell.angle_gamma   90.00
#
_symmetry.space_group_name_H-M   'P 1'
#
loop_
_entity.id
_entity.type
_entity.pdbx_description
1 polymer ?
#
loop_
_entity_poly.entity_id
_entity_poly.type
_entity_poly.pdbx_seq_one_letter_code
_entity_poly.pdbx_strand_id
1 'polypeptide(L)'
;MAIPMERLGGRALHSADNDDVEREYDRLRDLARAENDKAHQASKRSQDAFHSGDHDASQKYSRESKQHYAKRDDYNRQASDYIFRENNAQGKIDGDSIDLHGLYVEEAERILEERIRADQRRGQEHLHAIVGKGNHSNGHVQKIKPKVEEVCRELGLKYRTEENAGRIYINLQGGEPVKPGQHGGGGYGGPTGNGGQHQQQQQQQHGGQYHGGQPQQQHGNQQQNEMEEMVGKLLPKILRKLEKACCTVM
;
A
#
# COMPACT_ATOMS: atom_id res chain seq x y z
N MET A 1 -36.30 14.55 2.13
CA MET A 1 -35.23 15.43 2.65
C MET A 1 -33.91 14.77 2.27
N ALA A 2 -33.09 15.45 1.47
CA ALA A 2 -31.83 14.90 0.97
C ALA A 2 -30.81 14.87 2.10
N ILE A 3 -30.25 13.69 2.37
CA ILE A 3 -29.15 13.52 3.31
C ILE A 3 -27.91 14.13 2.65
N PRO A 4 -27.22 15.10 3.28
CA PRO A 4 -26.01 15.66 2.72
C PRO A 4 -24.93 14.57 2.74
N MET A 5 -24.31 14.29 1.58
CA MET A 5 -23.13 13.44 1.50
C MET A 5 -21.95 14.21 2.12
N GLU A 6 -21.72 13.99 3.42
CA GLU A 6 -20.53 14.47 4.09
C GLU A 6 -19.29 13.78 3.49
N ARG A 7 -18.38 14.62 2.99
CA ARG A 7 -17.10 14.30 2.36
C ARG A 7 -16.22 13.52 3.34
N LEU A 8 -16.31 12.19 3.29
CA LEU A 8 -15.51 11.26 4.10
C LEU A 8 -14.23 10.87 3.34
N GLY A 9 -13.21 11.73 3.36
CA GLY A 9 -11.88 11.42 2.81
C GLY A 9 -10.99 12.65 2.71
N GLY A 10 -9.80 12.60 3.30
CA GLY A 10 -8.78 13.64 3.21
C GLY A 10 -7.94 13.52 1.93
N ARG A 11 -7.33 14.64 1.52
CA ARG A 11 -6.79 14.92 0.17
C ARG A 11 -5.91 13.84 -0.46
N ALA A 12 -6.35 13.23 -1.56
CA ALA A 12 -5.58 12.22 -2.28
C ALA A 12 -4.45 12.75 -3.18
N LEU A 13 -4.15 14.06 -3.24
CA LEU A 13 -3.24 14.66 -4.23
C LEU A 13 -2.13 15.54 -3.61
N HIS A 14 -0.98 15.59 -4.29
CA HIS A 14 0.21 16.35 -3.87
C HIS A 14 0.19 17.86 -4.21
N SER A 15 -0.92 18.39 -4.71
CA SER A 15 -1.10 19.83 -4.98
C SER A 15 -2.58 20.18 -4.90
N ALA A 16 -2.89 21.37 -4.40
CA ALA A 16 -4.25 21.87 -4.14
C ALA A 16 -5.10 22.13 -5.41
N ASP A 17 -4.76 21.52 -6.55
CA ASP A 17 -5.13 22.02 -7.87
C ASP A 17 -6.12 21.16 -8.68
N ASN A 18 -6.62 20.02 -8.18
CA ASN A 18 -7.66 19.30 -8.91
C ASN A 18 -8.63 18.56 -7.99
N ASP A 19 -9.55 19.30 -7.39
CA ASP A 19 -10.75 18.73 -6.73
C ASP A 19 -11.50 17.77 -7.68
N ASP A 20 -11.37 17.94 -9.00
CA ASP A 20 -12.03 17.11 -10.02
C ASP A 20 -11.42 15.71 -10.12
N VAL A 21 -10.09 15.60 -10.02
CA VAL A 21 -9.36 14.32 -10.03
C VAL A 21 -9.70 13.53 -8.77
N GLU A 22 -9.72 14.20 -7.62
CA GLU A 22 -10.10 13.56 -6.37
C GLU A 22 -11.55 13.04 -6.40
N ARG A 23 -12.49 13.84 -6.93
CA ARG A 23 -13.89 13.42 -7.04
C ARG A 23 -14.07 12.20 -7.94
N GLU A 24 -13.37 12.13 -9.07
CA GLU A 24 -13.49 10.98 -9.96
C GLU A 24 -12.82 9.74 -9.37
N TYR A 25 -11.67 9.89 -8.71
CA TYR A 25 -11.04 8.79 -7.96
C TYR A 25 -11.96 8.24 -6.87
N ASP A 26 -12.52 9.12 -6.04
CA ASP A 26 -13.44 8.73 -4.96
C ASP A 26 -14.69 8.04 -5.52
N ARG A 27 -15.25 8.58 -6.61
CA ARG A 27 -16.39 7.96 -7.30
C ARG A 27 -16.07 6.53 -7.76
N LEU A 28 -14.92 6.30 -8.38
CA LEU A 28 -14.53 4.97 -8.85
C LEU A 28 -14.32 4.01 -7.66
N ARG A 29 -13.70 4.48 -6.57
CA ARG A 29 -13.56 3.68 -5.33
C ARG A 29 -14.91 3.41 -4.67
N ASP A 30 -15.85 4.33 -4.69
CA ASP A 30 -17.21 4.13 -4.20
C ASP A 30 -17.97 3.08 -5.00
N LEU A 31 -17.85 3.12 -6.33
CA LEU A 31 -18.44 2.09 -7.19
C LEU A 31 -17.83 0.71 -6.90
N ALA A 32 -16.51 0.63 -6.72
CA ALA A 32 -15.86 -0.61 -6.32
C ALA A 32 -16.36 -1.12 -4.97
N ARG A 33 -16.47 -0.25 -3.96
CA ARG A 33 -17.03 -0.59 -2.63
C ARG A 33 -18.46 -1.13 -2.74
N ALA A 34 -19.32 -0.44 -3.50
CA ALA A 34 -20.70 -0.86 -3.70
C ALA A 34 -20.82 -2.23 -4.40
N GLU A 35 -19.97 -2.51 -5.39
CA GLU A 35 -19.93 -3.83 -6.03
C GLU A 35 -19.37 -4.90 -5.09
N ASN A 36 -18.41 -4.57 -4.24
CA ASN A 36 -17.90 -5.49 -3.21
C ASN A 36 -18.98 -5.89 -2.21
N ASP A 37 -19.80 -4.94 -1.74
CA ASP A 37 -20.92 -5.21 -0.83
C ASP A 37 -21.95 -6.16 -1.47
N LYS A 38 -22.29 -5.94 -2.75
CA LYS A 38 -23.17 -6.85 -3.51
C LYS A 38 -22.54 -8.23 -3.66
N ALA A 39 -21.24 -8.29 -3.95
CA ALA A 39 -20.51 -9.56 -4.08
C ALA A 39 -20.55 -10.37 -2.78
N HIS A 40 -20.36 -9.72 -1.63
CA HIS A 40 -20.45 -10.35 -0.31
C HIS A 40 -21.87 -10.81 0.01
N GLN A 41 -22.88 -10.01 -0.28
CA GLN A 41 -24.28 -10.41 -0.08
C GLN A 41 -24.65 -11.63 -0.94
N ALA A 42 -24.26 -11.66 -2.21
CA ALA A 42 -24.47 -12.80 -3.10
C ALA A 42 -23.68 -14.03 -2.64
N SER A 43 -22.44 -13.86 -2.19
CA SER A 43 -21.61 -14.94 -1.63
C SER A 43 -22.26 -15.56 -0.39
N LYS A 44 -22.77 -14.73 0.52
CA LYS A 44 -23.50 -15.19 1.70
C LYS A 44 -24.75 -15.99 1.32
N ARG A 45 -25.57 -15.49 0.39
CA ARG A 45 -26.75 -16.22 -0.12
C ARG A 45 -26.37 -17.55 -0.79
N SER A 46 -25.25 -17.58 -1.50
CA SER A 46 -24.73 -18.82 -2.12
C SER A 46 -24.36 -19.86 -1.07
N GLN A 47 -23.73 -19.42 0.03
CA GLN A 47 -23.39 -20.28 1.16
C GLN A 47 -24.66 -20.77 1.87
N ASP A 48 -25.62 -19.89 2.17
CA ASP A 48 -26.87 -20.28 2.82
C ASP A 48 -27.67 -21.29 1.98
N ALA A 49 -27.73 -21.10 0.66
CA ALA A 49 -28.35 -22.04 -0.28
C ALA A 49 -27.61 -23.40 -0.31
N PHE A 50 -26.28 -23.40 -0.25
CA PHE A 50 -25.50 -24.63 -0.19
C PHE A 50 -25.78 -25.43 1.09
N HIS A 51 -25.82 -24.75 2.25
CA HIS A 51 -26.09 -25.39 3.54
C HIS A 51 -27.53 -25.92 3.66
N SER A 52 -28.48 -25.35 2.91
CA SER A 52 -29.87 -25.83 2.83
C SER A 52 -30.10 -26.92 1.78
N GLY A 53 -29.06 -27.31 1.03
CA GLY A 53 -29.16 -28.34 -0.02
C GLY A 53 -29.71 -27.84 -1.35
N ASP A 54 -29.95 -26.54 -1.50
CA ASP A 54 -30.37 -25.93 -2.76
C ASP A 54 -29.14 -25.60 -3.63
N HIS A 55 -28.67 -26.62 -4.33
CA HIS A 55 -27.48 -26.52 -5.18
C HIS A 55 -27.66 -25.58 -6.37
N ASP A 56 -28.87 -25.47 -6.93
CA ASP A 56 -29.14 -24.61 -8.09
C ASP A 56 -29.11 -23.13 -7.69
N ALA A 57 -29.77 -22.77 -6.58
CA ALA A 57 -29.69 -21.42 -6.04
C ALA A 57 -28.26 -21.08 -5.60
N SER A 58 -27.54 -22.03 -4.99
CA SER A 58 -26.15 -21.83 -4.61
C SER A 58 -25.26 -21.50 -5.82
N GLN A 59 -25.38 -22.26 -6.91
CA GLN A 59 -24.63 -21.99 -8.15
C GLN A 59 -25.00 -20.64 -8.75
N LYS A 60 -26.29 -20.29 -8.78
CA LYS A 60 -26.77 -18.99 -9.28
C LYS A 60 -26.12 -17.83 -8.52
N TYR A 61 -26.23 -17.83 -7.19
CA TYR A 61 -25.65 -16.77 -6.36
C TYR A 61 -24.12 -16.76 -6.39
N SER A 62 -23.48 -17.91 -6.59
CA SER A 62 -22.01 -17.99 -6.79
C SER A 62 -21.60 -17.27 -8.07
N ARG A 63 -22.31 -17.50 -9.18
CA ARG A 63 -22.06 -16.81 -10.46
C ARG A 63 -22.29 -15.30 -10.33
N GLU A 64 -23.37 -14.90 -9.66
CA GLU A 64 -23.67 -13.49 -9.36
C GLU A 64 -22.56 -12.82 -8.53
N SER A 65 -22.09 -13.48 -7.46
CA SER A 65 -20.98 -12.98 -6.64
C SER A 65 -19.71 -12.78 -7.46
N LYS A 66 -19.36 -13.76 -8.32
CA LYS A 66 -18.20 -13.65 -9.24
C LYS A 66 -18.33 -12.47 -10.20
N GLN A 67 -19.52 -12.21 -10.73
CA GLN A 67 -19.76 -11.06 -11.61
C GLN A 67 -19.55 -9.73 -10.88
N HIS A 68 -20.02 -9.61 -9.63
CA HIS A 68 -19.80 -8.41 -8.83
C HIS A 68 -18.33 -8.24 -8.44
N TYR A 69 -17.60 -9.30 -8.10
CA TYR A 69 -16.16 -9.22 -7.89
C TYR A 69 -15.41 -8.75 -9.15
N ALA A 70 -15.75 -9.26 -10.33
CA ALA A 70 -15.14 -8.81 -11.58
C ALA A 70 -15.40 -7.31 -11.85
N LYS A 71 -16.60 -6.81 -11.57
CA LYS A 71 -16.92 -5.37 -11.70
C LYS A 71 -16.16 -4.52 -10.68
N ARG A 72 -16.09 -4.97 -9.42
CA ARG A 72 -15.28 -4.32 -8.38
C ARG A 72 -13.83 -4.19 -8.84
N ASP A 73 -13.25 -5.27 -9.36
CA ASP A 73 -11.85 -5.30 -9.79
C ASP A 73 -11.62 -4.34 -10.98
N ASP A 74 -12.56 -4.26 -11.92
CA ASP A 74 -12.47 -3.31 -13.02
C ASP A 74 -12.56 -1.85 -12.53
N TYR A 75 -13.47 -1.53 -11.59
CA TYR A 75 -13.53 -0.18 -11.00
C TYR A 75 -12.28 0.17 -10.19
N ASN A 76 -11.73 -0.77 -9.41
CA ASN A 76 -10.47 -0.56 -8.70
C ASN A 76 -9.32 -0.31 -9.68
N ARG A 77 -9.24 -1.08 -10.77
CA ARG A 77 -8.24 -0.86 -11.83
C ARG A 77 -8.39 0.51 -12.46
N GLN A 78 -9.61 0.93 -12.81
CA GLN A 78 -9.87 2.26 -13.35
C GLN A 78 -9.44 3.37 -12.38
N ALA A 79 -9.76 3.24 -11.09
CA ALA A 79 -9.35 4.21 -10.07
C ALA A 79 -7.82 4.29 -9.95
N SER A 80 -7.17 3.13 -9.89
CA SER A 80 -5.70 2.98 -9.80
C SER A 80 -4.99 3.60 -11.01
N ASP A 81 -5.43 3.26 -12.22
CA ASP A 81 -4.86 3.77 -13.47
C ASP A 81 -5.06 5.29 -13.61
N TYR A 82 -6.20 5.80 -13.13
CA TYR A 82 -6.52 7.23 -13.17
C TYR A 82 -5.60 8.02 -12.24
N ILE A 83 -5.56 7.67 -10.94
CA ILE A 83 -4.73 8.40 -9.97
C ILE A 83 -3.24 8.26 -10.26
N PHE A 84 -2.80 7.08 -10.69
CA PHE A 84 -1.41 6.84 -11.07
C PHE A 84 -1.00 7.74 -12.24
N ARG A 85 -1.80 7.78 -13.31
CA ARG A 85 -1.52 8.63 -14.48
C ARG A 85 -1.49 10.10 -14.11
N GLU A 86 -2.45 10.55 -13.31
CA GLU A 86 -2.53 11.95 -12.89
C GLU A 86 -1.34 12.35 -12.02
N ASN A 87 -0.89 11.48 -11.11
CA ASN A 87 0.25 11.78 -10.24
C ASN A 87 1.60 11.69 -10.96
N ASN A 88 1.73 10.78 -11.92
CA ASN A 88 2.96 10.54 -12.67
C ASN A 88 2.96 11.28 -14.03
N ALA A 89 2.08 12.26 -14.22
CA ALA A 89 2.02 13.06 -15.44
C ALA A 89 3.33 13.84 -15.66
N GLN A 90 3.69 14.04 -16.93
CA GLN A 90 4.92 14.73 -17.30
C GLN A 90 4.99 16.12 -16.64
N GLY A 91 6.08 16.39 -15.93
CA GLY A 91 6.32 17.65 -15.23
C GLY A 91 5.82 17.71 -13.78
N LYS A 92 5.09 16.69 -13.29
CA LYS A 92 4.71 16.59 -11.86
C LYS A 92 5.76 15.88 -11.00
N ILE A 93 6.48 14.94 -11.60
CA ILE A 93 7.54 14.17 -10.95
C ILE A 93 8.79 14.14 -11.82
N ASP A 94 9.93 13.92 -11.17
CA ASP A 94 11.21 13.71 -11.83
C ASP A 94 11.23 12.36 -12.58
N GLY A 95 12.05 12.26 -13.63
CA GLY A 95 12.12 11.05 -14.46
C GLY A 95 12.58 9.80 -13.70
N ASP A 96 13.34 9.99 -12.62
CA ASP A 96 13.83 8.97 -11.69
C ASP A 96 12.90 8.78 -10.46
N SER A 97 11.68 9.30 -10.54
CA SER A 97 10.66 9.17 -9.50
C SER A 97 9.46 8.37 -9.98
N ILE A 98 8.75 7.78 -9.02
CA ILE A 98 7.45 7.15 -9.22
C ILE A 98 6.55 7.50 -8.04
N ASP A 99 5.33 7.93 -8.34
CA ASP A 99 4.35 8.25 -7.34
C ASP A 99 3.32 7.12 -7.18
N LEU A 100 3.28 6.55 -5.98
CA LEU A 100 2.41 5.45 -5.58
C LEU A 100 1.34 5.89 -4.59
N HIS A 101 1.24 7.19 -4.26
CA HIS A 101 0.24 7.64 -3.32
C HIS A 101 -1.18 7.45 -3.87
N GLY A 102 -2.12 7.16 -2.98
CA GLY A 102 -3.52 6.91 -3.34
C GLY A 102 -3.80 5.51 -3.90
N LEU A 103 -2.76 4.71 -4.18
CA LEU A 103 -2.92 3.32 -4.61
C LEU A 103 -3.27 2.39 -3.43
N TYR A 104 -3.91 1.28 -3.73
CA TYR A 104 -3.96 0.16 -2.79
C TYR A 104 -2.61 -0.58 -2.76
N VAL A 105 -2.39 -1.36 -1.70
CA VAL A 105 -1.08 -1.97 -1.42
C VAL A 105 -0.66 -2.89 -2.57
N GLU A 106 -1.57 -3.73 -3.04
CA GLU A 106 -1.37 -4.68 -4.12
C GLU A 106 -1.16 -3.99 -5.48
N GLU A 107 -1.83 -2.85 -5.67
CA GLU A 107 -1.66 -2.02 -6.87
C GLU A 107 -0.26 -1.38 -6.90
N ALA A 108 0.16 -0.80 -5.76
CA ALA A 108 1.46 -0.17 -5.61
C ALA A 108 2.61 -1.17 -5.75
N GLU A 109 2.48 -2.36 -5.17
CA GLU A 109 3.44 -3.47 -5.29
C GLU A 109 3.69 -3.83 -6.76
N ARG A 110 2.62 -4.15 -7.50
CA ARG A 110 2.71 -4.52 -8.91
C ARG A 110 3.36 -3.41 -9.76
N ILE A 111 2.90 -2.17 -9.58
CA ILE A 111 3.39 -1.02 -10.35
C ILE A 111 4.87 -0.74 -10.03
N LEU A 112 5.26 -0.82 -8.76
CA LEU A 112 6.64 -0.62 -8.35
C LEU A 112 7.57 -1.69 -8.93
N GLU A 113 7.19 -2.96 -8.85
CA GLU A 113 7.97 -4.05 -9.44
C GLU A 113 8.19 -3.87 -10.94
N GLU A 114 7.12 -3.55 -11.68
CA GLU A 114 7.18 -3.29 -13.12
C GLU A 114 8.13 -2.12 -13.42
N ARG A 115 8.07 -1.05 -12.62
CA ARG A 115 8.93 0.13 -12.76
C ARG A 115 10.39 -0.20 -12.48
N ILE A 116 10.69 -0.88 -11.39
CA ILE A 116 12.05 -1.28 -11.01
C ILE A 116 12.70 -2.09 -12.13
N ARG A 117 12.00 -3.11 -12.65
CA ARG A 117 12.51 -3.95 -13.74
C ARG A 117 12.68 -3.17 -15.04
N ALA A 118 11.80 -2.21 -15.33
CA ALA A 118 11.94 -1.35 -16.50
C ALA A 118 13.16 -0.43 -16.38
N ASP A 119 13.37 0.20 -15.23
CA ASP A 119 14.46 1.13 -14.97
C ASP A 119 15.83 0.41 -14.92
N GLN A 120 15.89 -0.78 -14.34
CA GLN A 120 17.07 -1.66 -14.41
C GLN A 120 17.45 -1.99 -15.87
N ARG A 121 16.46 -2.33 -16.72
CA ARG A 121 16.71 -2.60 -18.15
C ARG A 121 17.19 -1.37 -18.92
N ARG A 122 16.85 -0.17 -18.45
CA ARG A 122 17.31 1.11 -19.01
C ARG A 122 18.67 1.55 -18.48
N GLY A 123 19.25 0.82 -17.52
CA GLY A 123 20.52 1.17 -16.89
C GLY A 123 20.40 2.33 -15.88
N GLN A 124 19.19 2.60 -15.38
CA GLN A 124 19.01 3.61 -14.34
C GLN A 124 19.56 3.09 -13.01
N GLU A 125 20.23 3.95 -12.26
CA GLU A 125 20.97 3.54 -11.06
C GLU A 125 20.09 3.56 -9.80
N HIS A 126 19.10 4.45 -9.76
CA HIS A 126 18.26 4.67 -8.59
C HIS A 126 16.82 5.03 -8.96
N LEU A 127 15.90 4.87 -8.00
CA LEU A 127 14.49 5.21 -8.13
C LEU A 127 13.98 5.84 -6.82
N HIS A 128 13.25 6.94 -6.93
CA HIS A 128 12.55 7.55 -5.80
C HIS A 128 11.07 7.13 -5.82
N ALA A 129 10.66 6.30 -4.85
CA ALA A 129 9.26 5.92 -4.67
C ALA A 129 8.56 6.87 -3.68
N ILE A 130 7.55 7.61 -4.14
CA ILE A 130 6.71 8.47 -3.30
C ILE A 130 5.56 7.62 -2.77
N VAL A 131 5.57 7.34 -1.46
CA VAL A 131 4.58 6.48 -0.78
C VAL A 131 3.52 7.29 -0.03
N GLY A 132 3.67 8.62 -0.01
CA GLY A 132 2.81 9.56 0.70
C GLY A 132 3.09 9.60 2.21
N LYS A 133 2.64 10.64 2.90
CA LYS A 133 2.92 10.85 4.35
C LYS A 133 1.98 10.10 5.30
N GLY A 134 0.97 9.39 4.79
CA GLY A 134 -0.03 8.68 5.61
C GLY A 134 -1.13 9.56 6.22
N ASN A 135 -1.10 10.89 6.02
CA ASN A 135 -2.11 11.80 6.57
C ASN A 135 -3.54 11.58 6.03
N HIS A 136 -3.69 10.82 4.95
CA HIS A 136 -4.96 10.68 4.20
C HIS A 136 -5.37 9.24 3.96
N SER A 137 -4.63 8.26 4.50
CA SER A 137 -5.06 6.87 4.41
C SER A 137 -6.22 6.62 5.39
N ASN A 138 -7.12 5.70 5.03
CA ASN A 138 -8.18 5.24 5.93
C ASN A 138 -7.56 4.75 7.23
N GLY A 139 -7.81 5.47 8.33
CA GLY A 139 -7.24 5.18 9.65
C GLY A 139 -5.83 5.72 9.92
N HIS A 140 -5.29 6.61 9.09
CA HIS A 140 -3.91 7.17 9.20
C HIS A 140 -2.79 6.11 9.16
N VAL A 141 -3.08 4.90 8.67
CA VAL A 141 -2.08 3.82 8.55
C VAL A 141 -1.39 3.92 7.19
N GLN A 142 -0.09 4.18 7.18
CA GLN A 142 0.73 4.20 5.96
C GLN A 142 1.05 2.74 5.54
N LYS A 143 0.13 2.10 4.81
CA LYS A 143 0.29 0.68 4.40
C LYS A 143 1.23 0.46 3.21
N ILE A 144 1.46 1.49 2.39
CA ILE A 144 2.30 1.37 1.19
C ILE A 144 3.79 1.30 1.55
N LYS A 145 4.27 2.11 2.50
CA LYS A 145 5.67 2.11 2.95
C LYS A 145 6.19 0.70 3.28
N PRO A 146 5.59 -0.06 4.23
CA PRO A 146 6.11 -1.38 4.56
C PRO A 146 6.09 -2.35 3.38
N LYS A 147 5.14 -2.21 2.46
CA LYS A 147 5.08 -3.04 1.26
C LYS A 147 6.21 -2.69 0.27
N VAL A 148 6.52 -1.42 0.07
CA VAL A 148 7.66 -1.00 -0.77
C VAL A 148 8.99 -1.53 -0.21
N GLU A 149 9.15 -1.50 1.12
CA GLU A 149 10.31 -2.05 1.81
C GLU A 149 10.42 -3.59 1.63
N GLU A 150 9.29 -4.29 1.65
CA GLU A 150 9.20 -5.73 1.36
C GLU A 150 9.65 -6.04 -0.08
N VAL A 151 9.09 -5.35 -1.08
CA VAL A 151 9.47 -5.52 -2.50
C VAL A 151 10.96 -5.29 -2.71
N CYS A 152 11.54 -4.25 -2.08
CA CYS A 152 12.98 -4.00 -2.19
C CYS A 152 13.80 -5.17 -1.62
N ARG A 153 13.40 -5.72 -0.47
CA ARG A 153 14.06 -6.89 0.13
C ARG A 153 13.97 -8.14 -0.76
N GLU A 154 12.80 -8.39 -1.35
CA GLU A 154 12.59 -9.54 -2.23
C GLU A 154 13.43 -9.46 -3.50
N LEU A 155 13.60 -8.25 -4.05
CA LEU A 155 14.45 -7.99 -5.21
C LEU A 155 15.94 -7.85 -4.87
N GLY A 156 16.33 -7.98 -3.60
CA GLY A 156 17.72 -7.84 -3.15
C GLY A 156 18.26 -6.42 -3.26
N LEU A 157 17.38 -5.41 -3.31
CA LEU A 157 17.72 -4.01 -3.46
C LEU A 157 17.88 -3.36 -2.08
N LYS A 158 18.83 -2.42 -1.99
CA LYS A 158 18.99 -1.57 -0.81
C LYS A 158 18.19 -0.29 -0.98
N TYR A 159 17.62 0.18 0.11
CA TYR A 159 16.79 1.38 0.12
C TYR A 159 17.06 2.26 1.34
N ARG A 160 16.74 3.54 1.21
CA ARG A 160 16.79 4.53 2.29
C ARG A 160 15.47 5.29 2.34
N THR A 161 14.84 5.29 3.51
CA THR A 161 13.61 6.04 3.73
C THR A 161 13.91 7.50 4.02
N GLU A 162 13.22 8.40 3.32
CA GLU A 162 13.25 9.84 3.53
C GLU A 162 11.92 10.28 4.17
N GLU A 163 11.81 10.06 5.48
CA GLU A 163 10.53 10.14 6.22
C GLU A 163 9.86 11.52 6.12
N ASN A 164 10.64 12.60 6.15
CA ASN A 164 10.11 13.96 6.06
C ASN A 164 9.44 14.26 4.71
N ALA A 165 9.81 13.53 3.66
CA ALA A 165 9.30 13.70 2.30
C ALA A 165 8.23 12.65 1.93
N GLY A 166 8.06 11.59 2.71
CA GLY A 166 7.21 10.45 2.33
C GLY A 166 7.74 9.72 1.09
N ARG A 167 9.07 9.66 0.94
CA ARG A 167 9.76 9.04 -0.20
C ARG A 167 10.73 7.95 0.27
N ILE A 168 10.97 6.97 -0.59
CA ILE A 168 11.98 5.93 -0.42
C ILE A 168 12.92 6.00 -1.60
N TYR A 169 14.22 6.18 -1.33
CA TYR A 169 15.27 6.05 -2.32
C TYR A 169 15.65 4.57 -2.46
N ILE A 170 15.63 4.04 -3.68
CA ILE A 170 15.94 2.65 -3.99
C ILE A 170 17.18 2.63 -4.89
N ASN A 171 18.22 1.91 -4.49
CA ASN A 171 19.37 1.64 -5.36
C ASN A 171 19.06 0.42 -6.23
N LEU A 172 18.99 0.61 -7.55
CA LEU A 172 18.63 -0.41 -8.53
C LEU A 172 19.80 -1.34 -8.89
N GLN A 173 21.03 -0.97 -8.54
CA GLN A 173 22.26 -1.75 -8.76
C GLN A 173 22.56 -2.72 -7.60
N GLY A 174 21.79 -2.69 -6.51
CA GLY A 174 22.00 -3.55 -5.33
C GLY A 174 23.11 -3.09 -4.38
N GLY A 175 23.75 -1.95 -4.67
CA GLY A 175 24.71 -1.29 -3.79
C GLY A 175 24.05 -0.45 -2.68
N GLU A 176 24.85 0.16 -1.82
CA GLU A 176 24.33 1.03 -0.75
C GLU A 176 23.50 2.21 -1.32
N PRO A 177 22.40 2.61 -0.67
CA PRO A 177 21.54 3.69 -1.13
C PRO A 177 22.15 5.05 -0.78
N VAL A 178 23.21 5.41 -1.49
CA VAL A 178 23.89 6.71 -1.36
C VAL A 178 23.27 7.70 -2.33
N LYS A 179 22.87 8.88 -1.84
CA LYS A 179 22.33 9.95 -2.69
C LYS A 179 23.39 10.42 -3.70
N PRO A 180 23.03 10.67 -4.98
CA PRO A 180 23.92 11.35 -5.92
C PRO A 180 24.35 12.70 -5.33
N GLY A 181 25.65 12.91 -5.14
CA GLY A 181 26.20 14.13 -4.52
C GLY A 181 26.61 13.98 -3.05
N GLN A 182 26.35 12.84 -2.40
CA GLN A 182 26.96 12.50 -1.11
C GLN A 182 28.21 11.63 -1.30
N HIS A 183 29.02 11.94 -2.32
CA HIS A 183 30.43 11.58 -2.33
C HIS A 183 31.12 12.52 -1.34
N GLY A 184 31.03 12.19 -0.04
CA GLY A 184 31.93 12.76 0.94
C GLY A 184 33.35 12.56 0.44
N GLY A 185 34.03 13.66 0.13
CA GLY A 185 35.45 13.64 -0.21
C GLY A 185 36.23 12.96 0.91
N GLY A 186 36.61 11.71 0.70
CA GLY A 186 37.55 10.97 1.53
C GLY A 186 38.88 10.91 0.82
N GLY A 187 39.61 12.03 0.86
CA GLY A 187 40.93 12.17 0.27
C GLY A 187 41.93 11.18 0.87
N TYR A 188 42.78 10.64 0.00
CA TYR A 188 44.05 10.03 0.35
C TYR A 188 44.95 11.08 1.04
N GLY A 189 45.46 10.79 2.23
CA GLY A 189 46.48 11.62 2.89
C GLY A 189 46.79 11.15 4.31
N GLY A 190 48.05 10.79 4.55
CA GLY A 190 48.55 10.14 5.77
C GLY A 190 48.69 11.04 7.01
N PRO A 191 49.31 10.50 8.09
CA PRO A 191 49.15 10.97 9.46
C PRO A 191 50.20 12.00 9.88
N THR A 192 49.86 12.91 10.79
CA THR A 192 50.70 13.42 11.91
C THR A 192 50.07 14.65 12.59
N GLY A 193 50.28 14.79 13.92
CA GLY A 193 50.44 16.13 14.52
C GLY A 193 49.41 16.61 15.55
N ASN A 194 49.47 16.05 16.75
CA ASN A 194 49.55 16.71 18.06
C ASN A 194 49.00 18.15 18.25
N GLY A 195 48.14 18.34 19.26
CA GLY A 195 48.20 19.49 20.17
C GLY A 195 46.87 20.18 20.51
N GLY A 196 46.56 20.29 21.81
CA GLY A 196 45.75 21.40 22.32
C GLY A 196 44.58 21.03 23.25
N GLN A 197 44.85 21.04 24.56
CA GLN A 197 43.88 21.05 25.66
C GLN A 197 43.00 22.31 25.65
N HIS A 198 41.76 22.22 26.17
CA HIS A 198 41.19 23.18 27.12
C HIS A 198 39.96 22.60 27.85
N GLN A 199 39.62 23.24 28.97
CA GLN A 199 39.10 22.70 30.22
C GLN A 199 37.68 23.23 30.53
N GLN A 200 36.89 22.43 31.26
CA GLN A 200 35.75 22.70 32.17
C GLN A 200 34.96 24.04 32.11
N GLN A 201 33.62 23.95 32.21
CA GLN A 201 32.87 24.33 33.43
C GLN A 201 31.38 23.92 33.43
N GLN A 202 30.78 23.98 34.62
CA GLN A 202 29.60 23.29 35.16
C GLN A 202 28.25 24.05 35.03
N GLN A 203 27.17 23.25 35.14
CA GLN A 203 25.85 23.48 35.80
C GLN A 203 24.94 24.68 35.39
N GLN A 204 23.67 24.38 35.06
CA GLN A 204 22.53 24.55 35.99
C GLN A 204 21.20 24.00 35.43
N GLN A 205 20.31 23.71 36.39
CA GLN A 205 19.06 22.95 36.35
C GLN A 205 17.86 23.91 36.36
N HIS A 206 16.78 23.61 35.63
CA HIS A 206 15.36 23.97 35.88
C HIS A 206 14.56 23.24 34.78
N GLY A 207 13.54 22.40 34.99
CA GLY A 207 12.45 22.46 35.95
C GLY A 207 11.16 22.76 35.17
N GLY A 208 10.44 21.73 34.70
CA GLY A 208 9.20 21.90 33.93
C GLY A 208 8.40 20.60 33.87
N GLN A 209 7.33 20.55 34.64
CA GLN A 209 6.43 19.43 34.90
C GLN A 209 5.17 19.53 34.04
N TYR A 210 4.76 18.45 33.36
CA TYR A 210 3.40 18.30 32.82
C TYR A 210 2.87 16.87 32.97
N HIS A 211 1.57 16.83 33.23
CA HIS A 211 0.72 15.74 33.73
C HIS A 211 0.10 14.92 32.58
N GLY A 212 -0.07 13.61 32.80
CA GLY A 212 -1.32 12.86 32.58
C GLY A 212 -1.76 12.43 31.17
N GLY A 213 -1.95 11.12 30.99
CA GLY A 213 -2.80 10.54 29.92
C GLY A 213 -2.63 9.03 29.73
N GLN A 214 -3.54 8.22 30.26
CA GLN A 214 -3.61 6.75 30.11
C GLN A 214 -3.84 6.31 28.65
N PRO A 215 -3.32 5.15 28.21
CA PRO A 215 -3.83 4.47 27.03
C PRO A 215 -4.98 3.53 27.40
N GLN A 216 -6.16 3.79 26.82
CA GLN A 216 -7.33 2.93 26.86
C GLN A 216 -7.16 1.78 25.86
N GLN A 217 -7.16 0.55 26.36
CA GLN A 217 -7.17 -0.67 25.54
C GLN A 217 -8.54 -0.82 24.86
N GLN A 218 -8.54 -0.97 23.53
CA GLN A 218 -9.72 -1.38 22.77
C GLN A 218 -9.46 -2.79 22.21
N HIS A 219 -10.02 -3.79 22.90
CA HIS A 219 -10.25 -5.14 22.38
C HIS A 219 -11.42 -5.09 21.40
N GLY A 220 -11.21 -5.54 20.16
CA GLY A 220 -12.31 -5.69 19.21
C GLY A 220 -11.89 -5.80 17.75
N ASN A 221 -10.90 -6.65 17.41
CA ASN A 221 -10.69 -6.96 15.99
C ASN A 221 -10.03 -8.32 15.67
N GLN A 222 -9.92 -9.23 16.65
CA GLN A 222 -9.25 -10.53 16.42
C GLN A 222 -10.14 -11.58 15.72
N GLN A 223 -11.47 -11.47 15.77
CA GLN A 223 -12.37 -12.50 15.22
C GLN A 223 -12.58 -12.42 13.69
N GLN A 224 -12.28 -11.30 13.04
CA GLN A 224 -12.45 -11.16 11.59
C GLN A 224 -11.31 -11.83 10.80
N ASN A 225 -10.08 -11.80 11.34
CA ASN A 225 -8.90 -12.36 10.67
C ASN A 225 -8.89 -13.90 10.69
N GLU A 226 -9.40 -14.53 11.75
CA GLU A 226 -9.40 -16.01 11.86
C GLU A 226 -10.35 -16.69 10.86
N MET A 227 -11.47 -16.05 10.52
CA MET A 227 -12.41 -16.59 9.52
C MET A 227 -11.85 -16.46 8.09
N GLU A 228 -11.16 -15.36 7.78
CA GLU A 228 -10.56 -15.16 6.46
C GLU A 228 -9.40 -16.14 6.19
N GLU A 229 -8.58 -16.41 7.22
CA GLU A 229 -7.50 -17.40 7.14
C GLU A 229 -8.02 -18.85 7.06
N MET A 230 -9.14 -19.15 7.72
CA MET A 230 -9.77 -20.47 7.66
C MET A 230 -10.42 -20.74 6.30
N VAL A 231 -11.08 -19.74 5.70
CA VAL A 231 -11.68 -19.82 4.36
C VAL A 231 -10.60 -19.99 3.29
N GLY A 232 -9.48 -19.27 3.39
CA GLY A 232 -8.33 -19.41 2.49
C GLY A 232 -7.68 -20.79 2.51
N LYS A 233 -7.69 -21.49 3.65
CA LYS A 233 -7.10 -22.84 3.79
C LYS A 233 -8.05 -23.98 3.39
N LEU A 234 -9.37 -23.79 3.51
CA LEU A 234 -10.38 -24.82 3.19
C LEU A 234 -10.75 -24.87 1.70
N LEU A 235 -10.85 -23.72 1.03
CA LEU A 235 -11.20 -23.64 -0.40
C LEU A 235 -10.32 -24.51 -1.33
N PRO A 236 -8.97 -24.46 -1.25
CA PRO A 236 -8.13 -25.28 -2.13
C PRO A 236 -8.18 -26.78 -1.80
N LYS A 237 -8.50 -27.17 -0.56
CA LYS A 237 -8.61 -28.58 -0.15
C LYS A 237 -9.90 -29.22 -0.63
N ILE A 238 -11.00 -28.48 -0.67
CA ILE A 238 -12.29 -28.95 -1.18
C ILE A 238 -12.24 -29.07 -2.71
N LEU A 239 -11.66 -28.08 -3.40
CA LEU A 239 -11.50 -28.11 -4.86
C LEU A 239 -10.62 -29.29 -5.33
N ARG A 240 -9.49 -29.55 -4.65
CA ARG A 240 -8.65 -30.71 -4.96
C ARG A 240 -9.30 -32.07 -4.67
N LYS A 241 -10.22 -32.14 -3.69
CA LYS A 241 -10.99 -33.36 -3.42
C LYS A 241 -12.06 -33.60 -4.48
N LEU A 242 -12.69 -32.55 -5.00
CA LEU A 242 -13.69 -32.64 -6.06
C LEU A 242 -13.07 -33.02 -7.42
N GLU A 243 -11.88 -32.50 -7.74
CA GLU A 243 -11.13 -32.94 -8.94
C GLU A 243 -10.73 -34.42 -8.88
N LYS A 244 -10.26 -34.91 -7.72
CA LYS A 244 -9.89 -36.33 -7.57
C LYS A 244 -11.08 -37.28 -7.59
N ALA A 245 -12.27 -36.82 -7.17
CA ALA A 245 -13.49 -37.62 -7.22
C ALA A 245 -14.07 -37.73 -8.64
N CYS A 246 -13.89 -36.71 -9.48
CA CYS A 246 -14.33 -36.74 -10.89
C CYS A 246 -13.45 -37.60 -11.80
N CYS A 247 -12.23 -37.96 -11.39
CA CYS A 247 -11.30 -38.77 -12.20
C CYS A 247 -11.30 -40.27 -11.89
N THR A 248 -12.19 -40.77 -11.02
CA THR A 248 -12.26 -42.22 -10.67
C THR A 248 -13.54 -42.91 -11.15
N VAL A 249 -14.31 -42.27 -12.03
CA VAL A 249 -15.46 -42.89 -12.71
C VAL A 249 -15.29 -42.72 -14.22
N MET A 250 -14.36 -43.48 -14.78
CA MET A 250 -14.37 -43.97 -16.16
C MET A 250 -13.94 -45.42 -16.14
#